data_AF-A0A143YBH4-F1
#
_entry.id   AF-A0A143YBH4-F1
#
_cell.length_a   1.000
_cell.length_b   1.000
_cell.length_c   1.000
_cell.angle_alpha   90.00
_cell.angle_beta   90.00
_cell.angle_gamma   90.00
#
_symmetry.space_group_name_H-M   'P 1'
#
loop_
_entity.id
_entity.type
_entity.pdbx_description
1 polymer ?
#
loop_
_entity_poly.entity_id
_entity_poly.type
_entity_poly.pdbx_seq_one_letter_code
_entity_poly.pdbx_strand_id
1 'polypeptide(L)'
;MTLTKENKVIERKLRKVGNSLAVTIPMEVLQQIGLKEGDTLEFDTQGEKVTMKKKQEVITESFMELVKGICDKNDEALKELVDK
;
A
#
# COMPACT_ATOMS: atom_id res chain seq x y z
N MET A 1 6.28 -18.67 -22.12
CA MET A 1 7.52 -18.78 -21.33
C MET A 1 7.20 -18.36 -19.91
N THR A 2 6.99 -19.33 -19.02
CA THR A 2 6.67 -19.11 -17.61
C THR A 2 7.95 -18.73 -16.87
N LEU A 3 8.05 -17.49 -16.39
CA LEU A 3 9.17 -17.05 -15.56
C LEU A 3 9.19 -17.88 -14.26
N THR A 4 10.15 -18.78 -14.14
CA THR A 4 10.51 -19.43 -12.88
C THR A 4 11.08 -18.37 -11.94
N LYS A 5 10.25 -17.91 -11.00
CA LYS A 5 10.70 -17.06 -9.87
C LYS A 5 11.63 -17.90 -9.00
N GLU A 6 12.93 -17.66 -9.13
CA GLU A 6 13.95 -18.27 -8.27
C GLU A 6 13.70 -17.84 -6.82
N ASN A 7 13.46 -18.80 -5.92
CA ASN A 7 13.09 -18.51 -4.54
C ASN A 7 14.36 -18.30 -3.70
N LYS A 8 14.80 -17.05 -3.58
CA LYS A 8 16.02 -16.68 -2.85
C LYS A 8 15.69 -16.34 -1.40
N VAL A 9 16.23 -17.12 -0.47
CA VAL A 9 16.13 -16.82 0.98
C VAL A 9 17.21 -15.81 1.33
N ILE A 10 16.81 -14.66 1.89
CA ILE A 10 17.72 -13.59 2.31
C ILE A 10 17.57 -13.37 3.81
N GLU A 11 18.65 -13.54 4.55
CA GLU A 11 18.68 -13.29 5.99
C GLU A 11 19.01 -11.84 6.28
N ARG A 12 18.25 -11.21 7.19
CA ARG A 12 18.49 -9.83 7.64
C ARG A 12 18.29 -9.74 9.15
N LYS A 13 19.22 -9.05 9.80
CA LYS A 13 19.16 -8.78 11.25
C LYS A 13 18.23 -7.60 11.52
N LEU A 14 17.40 -7.73 12.54
CA LEU A 14 16.61 -6.62 13.08
C LEU A 14 17.52 -5.56 13.71
N ARG A 15 17.19 -4.29 13.50
CA ARG A 15 17.92 -3.15 14.08
C ARG A 15 16.96 -2.22 14.80
N LYS A 16 17.41 -1.63 15.91
CA LYS A 16 16.61 -0.64 16.65
C LYS A 16 16.53 0.66 15.86
N VAL A 17 15.32 1.14 15.66
CA VAL A 17 15.00 2.44 15.06
C VAL A 17 13.97 3.11 15.97
N GLY A 18 14.40 4.11 16.74
CA GLY A 18 13.58 4.75 17.76
C GLY A 18 13.05 3.76 18.81
N ASN A 19 11.73 3.66 18.92
CA ASN A 19 11.03 2.74 19.82
C ASN A 19 10.62 1.41 19.16
N SER A 20 11.23 1.05 18.02
CA SER A 20 10.85 -0.15 17.27
C SER A 20 12.07 -0.89 16.70
N LEU A 21 11.82 -2.09 16.20
CA LEU A 21 12.78 -2.85 15.41
C LEU A 21 12.39 -2.77 13.94
N ALA A 22 13.37 -2.53 13.07
CA ALA A 22 13.21 -2.49 11.63
C ALA A 22 14.11 -3.53 10.96
N VAL A 23 13.65 -4.01 9.81
CA VAL A 23 14.44 -4.83 8.88
C VAL A 23 14.51 -4.09 7.55
N THR A 24 15.70 -4.05 6.95
CA THR A 24 15.89 -3.43 5.64
C THR A 24 15.54 -4.43 4.55
N ILE A 25 14.67 -4.04 3.62
CA ILE A 25 14.27 -4.86 2.47
C ILE A 25 15.19 -4.50 1.28
N PRO A 26 15.87 -5.48 0.66
CA PRO A 26 16.69 -5.22 -0.52
C PRO A 26 15.88 -4.66 -1.69
N MET A 27 16.49 -3.78 -2.49
CA MET A 27 15.84 -3.14 -3.65
C MET A 27 15.32 -4.17 -4.67
N GLU A 28 16.06 -5.26 -4.91
CA GLU A 28 15.63 -6.35 -5.79
C GLU A 28 14.28 -6.95 -5.35
N VAL A 29 14.06 -7.12 -4.05
CA VAL A 29 12.80 -7.65 -3.51
C VAL A 29 11.66 -6.67 -3.74
N LEU A 30 11.90 -5.37 -3.51
CA LEU A 30 10.91 -4.30 -3.75
C LEU A 30 10.51 -4.23 -5.23
N GLN A 31 11.47 -4.35 -6.14
CA GLN A 31 11.24 -4.37 -7.59
C GLN A 31 10.38 -5.57 -8.02
N GLN A 32 10.63 -6.77 -7.47
CA GLN A 32 9.86 -7.97 -7.79
C GLN A 32 8.38 -7.92 -7.37
N ILE A 33 8.04 -7.06 -6.40
CA ILE A 33 6.68 -6.86 -5.90
C ILE A 33 6.08 -5.51 -6.29
N GLY A 34 6.80 -4.71 -7.11
CA GLY A 34 6.31 -3.44 -7.62
C GLY A 34 6.03 -2.40 -6.53
N LEU A 35 6.85 -2.38 -5.48
CA LEU A 35 6.81 -1.37 -4.42
C LEU A 35 7.88 -0.32 -4.62
N LYS A 36 7.53 0.92 -4.31
CA LYS A 36 8.43 2.08 -4.28
C LYS A 36 8.34 2.78 -2.92
N GLU A 37 9.27 3.69 -2.68
CA GLU A 37 9.20 4.58 -1.53
C GLU A 37 7.84 5.32 -1.50
N GLY A 38 7.22 5.39 -0.33
CA GLY A 38 5.89 5.97 -0.13
C GLY A 38 4.72 5.00 -0.32
N ASP A 39 4.92 3.81 -0.88
CA ASP A 39 3.86 2.78 -0.90
C ASP A 39 3.58 2.23 0.52
N THR A 40 2.34 1.82 0.75
CA THR A 40 1.94 1.16 2.01
C THR A 40 2.03 -0.36 1.91
N LEU A 41 2.64 -0.98 2.92
CA LEU A 41 2.73 -2.43 3.10
C LEU A 41 1.79 -2.87 4.22
N GLU A 42 1.04 -3.95 3.99
CA GLU A 42 0.26 -4.62 5.02
C GLU A 42 1.02 -5.84 5.53
N PHE A 43 1.02 -6.00 6.85
CA PHE A 43 1.60 -7.15 7.55
C PHE A 43 0.46 -8.04 8.04
N ASP A 44 0.42 -9.28 7.56
CA ASP A 44 -0.48 -10.31 8.05
C ASP A 44 0.32 -11.29 8.91
N THR A 45 -0.03 -11.40 10.19
CA THR A 45 0.68 -12.25 11.15
C THR A 45 -0.09 -13.55 11.36
N GLN A 46 0.51 -14.68 10.96
CA GLN A 46 -0.06 -16.01 11.15
C GLN A 46 0.94 -16.91 11.88
N GLY A 47 0.76 -17.04 13.20
CA GLY A 47 1.68 -17.80 14.06
C GLY A 47 3.08 -17.20 14.04
N GLU A 48 4.08 -18.01 13.65
CA GLU A 48 5.49 -17.59 13.53
C GLU A 48 5.84 -16.99 12.15
N LYS A 49 4.86 -16.81 11.28
CA LYS A 49 5.05 -16.26 9.93
C LYS A 49 4.42 -14.89 9.82
N VAL A 50 5.15 -13.99 9.17
CA VAL A 50 4.65 -12.69 8.74
C VAL A 50 4.64 -12.68 7.23
N THR A 51 3.47 -12.45 6.64
CA THR A 51 3.33 -12.23 5.20
C THR A 51 3.20 -10.74 4.94
N MET A 52 3.98 -10.23 4.00
CA MET A 52 3.94 -8.83 3.59
C MET A 52 3.30 -8.74 2.21
N LYS A 53 2.30 -7.87 2.05
CA LYS A 53 1.67 -7.60 0.75
C LYS A 53 1.51 -6.11 0.53
N LYS A 54 1.57 -5.68 -0.73
CA LYS A 54 1.23 -4.30 -1.11
C LYS A 54 -0.20 -4.04 -0.68
N LYS A 55 -0.43 -2.97 0.09
CA LYS A 55 -1.79 -2.55 0.42
C LYS A 55 -2.44 -2.08 -0.87
N GLN A 56 -3.48 -2.77 -1.31
CA GLN A 56 -4.37 -2.24 -2.33
C GLN A 56 -5.35 -1.33 -1.61
N GLU A 57 -5.41 -0.07 -2.01
CA GLU A 57 -6.56 0.77 -1.67
C GLU A 57 -7.76 0.18 -2.42
N VAL A 58 -8.52 -0.67 -1.73
CA VAL A 58 -9.81 -1.11 -2.21
C VAL A 58 -10.73 0.10 -2.06
N ILE A 59 -10.86 0.88 -3.13
CA ILE A 59 -11.94 1.86 -3.24
C ILE A 59 -13.22 1.04 -3.25
N THR A 60 -13.92 1.02 -2.12
CA THR A 60 -15.20 0.32 -2.01
C THR A 60 -16.27 1.09 -2.77
N GLU A 61 -17.26 0.37 -3.29
CA GLU A 61 -18.42 0.98 -3.94
C GLU A 61 -19.10 1.99 -2.99
N SER A 62 -19.20 1.65 -1.70
CA SER A 62 -19.74 2.53 -0.66
C SER A 62 -18.92 3.81 -0.43
N PHE A 63 -17.59 3.77 -0.57
CA PHE A 63 -16.77 4.98 -0.52
C PHE A 63 -17.04 5.86 -1.73
N MET A 64 -17.17 5.25 -2.91
CA MET A 64 -17.49 5.99 -4.13
C MET A 64 -18.90 6.61 -4.08
N GLU A 65 -19.88 5.92 -3.50
CA GLU A 65 -21.22 6.46 -3.26
C GLU A 65 -21.22 7.64 -2.28
N LEU A 66 -20.41 7.56 -1.20
CA LEU A 66 -20.25 8.67 -0.26
C LEU A 66 -19.66 9.90 -0.96
N VAL A 67 -18.59 9.71 -1.75
CA VAL A 67 -17.98 10.80 -2.54
C VAL A 67 -19.00 11.40 -3.50
N LYS A 68 -19.77 10.57 -4.20
CA LYS A 68 -20.83 11.02 -5.11
C LYS A 68 -21.87 11.87 -4.37
N GLY A 69 -22.37 11.39 -3.24
CA GLY A 69 -23.34 12.12 -2.43
C GLY A 69 -22.80 13.43 -1.86
N ILE A 70 -21.51 13.54 -1.58
CA ILE A 70 -20.87 14.81 -1.18
C ILE A 70 -20.78 15.76 -2.39
N CYS A 71 -20.37 15.26 -3.56
CA CYS A 71 -20.33 16.04 -4.79
C CYS A 71 -21.73 16.57 -5.17
N ASP A 72 -22.75 15.72 -5.15
CA ASP A 72 -24.14 16.09 -5.47
C ASP A 72 -24.68 17.16 -4.50
N LYS A 73 -24.39 17.04 -3.20
CA LYS A 73 -24.83 18.02 -2.19
C LYS A 73 -24.15 19.38 -2.32
N ASN A 74 -22.95 19.41 -2.87
CA ASN A 74 -22.17 20.64 -3.04
C ASN A 74 -22.08 21.05 -4.51
N ASP A 75 -22.91 20.48 -5.39
CA ASP A 75 -22.83 20.66 -6.84
C ASP A 75 -22.90 22.15 -7.24
N GLU A 76 -23.77 22.93 -6.59
CA GLU A 76 -23.85 24.38 -6.81
C GLU A 76 -22.58 25.11 -6.36
N ALA A 77 -22.06 24.80 -5.17
CA ALA A 77 -20.83 25.41 -4.65
C ALA A 77 -19.59 25.02 -5.47
N LEU A 78 -19.55 23.79 -6.01
CA LEU A 78 -18.49 23.31 -6.89
C LEU A 78 -18.54 23.98 -8.27
N LYS A 79 -19.75 24.24 -8.79
CA LYS A 79 -19.94 24.99 -10.05
C LYS A 79 -19.55 26.46 -9.92
N GLU A 80 -19.85 27.11 -8.80
CA GLU A 80 -19.42 28.50 -8.57
C GLU A 80 -17.90 28.66 -8.44
N LEU A 81 -17.16 27.60 -8.15
CA LEU A 81 -15.70 27.59 -8.12
C LEU A 81 -15.05 27.46 -9.51
N VAL A 82 -15.80 27.06 -10.54
CA VAL A 82 -15.30 26.90 -11.92
C VAL A 82 -15.25 28.24 -12.67
N ASP A 83 -16.11 29.19 -12.31
CA ASP A 83 -16.22 30.51 -12.95
C ASP A 83 -15.24 31.57 -12.36
N LYS A 84 -14.22 31.14 -11.60
CA LYS A 84 -13.21 32.01 -10.99
C LYS A 84 -11.78 31.73 -11.44
#